data_AF-A0AA38YAZ0-F1
#
_entry.id   AF-A0AA38YAZ0-F1
#
_cell.length_a   1.000
_cell.length_b   1.000
_cell.length_c   1.000
_cell.angle_alpha   90.00
_cell.angle_beta   90.00
_cell.angle_gamma   90.00
#
_symmetry.space_group_name_H-M   'P 1'
#
loop_
_entity.id
_entity.type
_entity.pdbx_description
1 polymer ?
#
loop_
_entity_poly.entity_id
_entity_poly.type
_entity_poly.pdbx_seq_one_letter_code
_entity_poly.pdbx_strand_id
1 'polypeptide(L)'
;MSDQQVIFYDLPSKQGTAWSLNPWKTRLYLNYKNIPYKTEWTEYPDLAPKFEKFGIPPNETGFKYTSPTVKMPDGSYVMESRRIADALERVFPTPSMHIDSKYQAPVDAAILNCLGKMRPVFIPLVPKVFLNPRSVEHFVTSREKAIGKSLDEFGRTGDQSIKDAQPHIRELADMLAETDGPFFEGETPCYADFVVISFLRMLKGLGAVEKIYSLDGGERLKKQYQAAEAKGWLDRDSY
;
A
#
# COMPACT_ATOMS: atom_id res chain seq x y z
N MET A 1 -33.79 -1.28 -5.34
CA MET A 1 -32.44 -0.97 -5.86
C MET A 1 -31.47 -1.60 -4.89
N SER A 2 -30.80 -2.70 -5.26
CA SER A 2 -29.93 -3.43 -4.33
C SER A 2 -28.70 -2.58 -4.00
N ASP A 3 -28.31 -2.52 -2.73
CA ASP A 3 -27.10 -1.87 -2.20
C ASP A 3 -25.83 -2.31 -2.95
N GLN A 4 -25.49 -1.62 -4.02
CA GLN A 4 -24.32 -1.88 -4.87
C GLN A 4 -23.06 -1.19 -4.31
N GLN A 5 -22.72 -1.48 -3.06
CA GLN A 5 -21.55 -0.92 -2.38
C GLN A 5 -20.30 -1.76 -2.66
N VAL A 6 -19.15 -1.11 -2.89
CA VAL A 6 -17.85 -1.80 -2.96
C VAL A 6 -17.53 -2.45 -1.60
N ILE A 7 -17.19 -3.74 -1.59
CA ILE A 7 -16.64 -4.38 -0.38
C ILE A 7 -15.13 -4.46 -0.53
N PHE A 8 -14.40 -3.88 0.40
CA PHE A 8 -12.95 -3.80 0.40
C PHE A 8 -12.33 -4.73 1.44
N TYR A 9 -11.68 -5.80 0.99
CA TYR A 9 -11.05 -6.80 1.85
C TYR A 9 -9.63 -6.38 2.22
N ASP A 10 -9.47 -5.92 3.46
CA ASP A 10 -8.23 -5.37 4.03
C ASP A 10 -7.74 -6.22 5.23
N LEU A 11 -6.50 -6.00 5.66
CA LEU A 11 -5.87 -6.68 6.78
C LEU A 11 -6.09 -5.90 8.08
N PRO A 12 -6.66 -6.51 9.14
CA PRO A 12 -6.83 -5.82 10.41
C PRO A 12 -5.48 -5.49 11.07
N SER A 13 -5.52 -4.50 11.95
CA SER A 13 -4.48 -4.27 12.95
C SER A 13 -5.08 -4.32 14.36
N LYS A 14 -4.23 -4.51 15.37
CA LYS A 14 -4.61 -4.39 16.78
C LYS A 14 -5.07 -2.98 17.17
N GLN A 15 -4.75 -1.96 16.36
CA GLN A 15 -5.20 -0.59 16.52
C GLN A 15 -6.58 -0.33 15.91
N GLY A 16 -7.13 -1.27 15.13
CA GLY A 16 -8.40 -1.09 14.42
C GLY A 16 -8.31 -0.20 13.18
N THR A 17 -7.10 0.10 12.70
CA THR A 17 -6.85 0.97 11.54
C THR A 17 -6.02 0.26 10.46
N ALA A 18 -6.12 0.75 9.22
CA ALA A 18 -5.37 0.26 8.08
C ALA A 18 -3.88 0.56 8.19
N TRP A 19 -3.04 -0.37 7.74
CA TRP A 19 -1.59 -0.29 7.93
C TRP A 19 -0.77 -0.74 6.72
N SER A 20 -1.29 -1.70 5.94
CA SER A 20 -0.53 -2.37 4.88
C SER A 20 -0.45 -1.51 3.63
N LEU A 21 0.75 -1.43 3.03
CA LEU A 21 1.02 -0.64 1.83
C LEU A 21 0.09 -0.97 0.67
N ASN A 22 -0.10 -2.25 0.37
CA ASN A 22 -0.87 -2.64 -0.83
C ASN A 22 -2.35 -2.28 -0.69
N PRO A 23 -3.03 -2.56 0.43
CA PRO A 23 -4.39 -2.10 0.65
C PRO A 23 -4.52 -0.58 0.75
N TRP A 24 -3.53 0.13 1.29
CA TRP A 24 -3.56 1.60 1.31
C TRP A 24 -3.69 2.22 -0.09
N LYS A 25 -3.15 1.59 -1.15
CA LYS A 25 -3.31 2.07 -2.53
C LYS A 25 -4.79 2.11 -2.93
N THR A 26 -5.51 1.01 -2.67
CA THR A 26 -6.95 0.90 -2.94
C THR A 26 -7.75 1.80 -2.02
N ARG A 27 -7.40 1.90 -0.73
CA ARG A 27 -8.08 2.78 0.22
C ARG A 27 -7.98 4.25 -0.17
N LEU A 28 -6.78 4.72 -0.51
CA LEU A 28 -6.56 6.09 -1.01
C LEU A 28 -7.36 6.35 -2.29
N TYR A 29 -7.37 5.38 -3.22
CA TYR A 29 -8.16 5.46 -4.44
C TYR A 29 -9.65 5.70 -4.11
N LEU A 30 -10.22 4.85 -3.26
CA LEU A 30 -11.63 4.94 -2.87
C LEU A 30 -11.93 6.25 -2.12
N ASN A 31 -11.04 6.68 -1.23
CA ASN A 31 -11.18 7.91 -0.46
C ASN A 31 -11.12 9.16 -1.36
N TYR A 32 -10.14 9.25 -2.26
CA TYR A 32 -9.99 10.36 -3.19
C TYR A 32 -11.21 10.53 -4.09
N LYS A 33 -11.73 9.41 -4.63
CA LYS A 33 -12.93 9.44 -5.48
C LYS A 33 -14.24 9.54 -4.70
N ASN A 34 -14.18 9.56 -3.37
CA ASN A 34 -15.35 9.52 -2.49
C ASN A 34 -16.31 8.36 -2.84
N ILE A 35 -15.75 7.19 -3.21
CA ILE A 35 -16.55 6.01 -3.53
C ILE A 35 -17.07 5.40 -2.22
N PRO A 36 -18.39 5.15 -2.06
CA PRO A 36 -18.89 4.42 -0.91
C PRO A 36 -18.39 2.97 -0.91
N TYR A 37 -17.67 2.58 0.14
CA TYR A 37 -17.22 1.21 0.36
C TYR A 37 -17.41 0.78 1.81
N LYS A 38 -17.41 -0.53 2.05
CA LYS A 38 -17.32 -1.15 3.38
C LYS A 38 -16.00 -1.89 3.48
N THR A 39 -15.24 -1.71 4.56
CA THR A 39 -14.07 -2.58 4.80
C THR A 39 -14.53 -3.90 5.39
N GLU A 40 -14.08 -5.01 4.83
CA GLU A 40 -14.17 -6.34 5.43
C GLU A 40 -12.78 -6.80 5.87
N TRP A 41 -12.52 -6.69 7.16
CA TRP A 41 -11.24 -7.09 7.75
C TRP A 41 -11.06 -8.61 7.70
N THR A 42 -9.98 -9.05 7.08
CA THR A 42 -9.64 -10.48 6.93
C THR A 42 -8.23 -10.72 7.43
N GLU A 43 -8.07 -11.57 8.44
CA GLU A 43 -6.77 -11.96 8.96
C GLU A 43 -5.96 -12.71 7.90
N TYR A 44 -4.63 -12.61 7.94
CA TYR A 44 -3.75 -13.31 7.00
C TYR A 44 -4.08 -14.80 6.78
N PRO A 45 -4.23 -15.64 7.82
CA PRO A 45 -4.54 -17.06 7.65
C PRO A 45 -5.91 -17.32 7.00
N ASP A 46 -6.81 -16.33 7.00
CA ASP A 46 -8.19 -16.49 6.52
C ASP A 46 -8.34 -16.02 5.06
N LEU A 47 -7.34 -15.36 4.45
CA LEU A 47 -7.40 -14.90 3.07
C LEU A 47 -7.63 -16.05 2.07
N ALA A 48 -6.81 -17.08 2.15
CA ALA A 48 -6.88 -18.22 1.24
C ALA A 48 -8.22 -18.97 1.32
N PRO A 49 -8.66 -19.49 2.49
CA PRO A 49 -9.93 -20.23 2.56
C PRO A 49 -11.13 -19.34 2.21
N LYS A 50 -11.09 -18.04 2.52
CA LYS A 50 -12.17 -17.11 2.16
C LYS A 50 -12.25 -16.91 0.64
N PHE A 51 -11.15 -16.60 -0.02
CA PHE A 51 -11.15 -16.27 -1.44
C PHE A 51 -11.33 -17.50 -2.34
N GLU A 52 -10.88 -18.68 -1.89
CA GLU A 52 -11.24 -19.96 -2.52
C GLU A 52 -12.75 -20.19 -2.49
N LYS A 53 -13.40 -19.95 -1.33
CA LYS A 53 -14.86 -20.08 -1.20
C LYS A 53 -15.63 -19.10 -2.09
N PHE A 54 -15.06 -17.92 -2.35
CA PHE A 54 -15.64 -16.95 -3.28
C PHE A 54 -15.42 -17.31 -4.76
N GLY A 55 -14.65 -18.35 -5.06
CA GLY A 55 -14.31 -18.74 -6.42
C GLY A 55 -13.33 -17.77 -7.10
N ILE A 56 -12.56 -17.02 -6.32
CA ILE A 56 -11.54 -16.10 -6.86
C ILE A 56 -10.37 -16.96 -7.35
N PRO A 57 -9.90 -16.78 -8.60
CA PRO A 57 -8.71 -17.48 -9.07
C PRO A 57 -7.47 -17.06 -8.27
N PRO A 58 -6.56 -17.99 -7.93
CA PRO A 58 -5.32 -17.63 -7.26
C PRO A 58 -4.41 -16.83 -8.18
N ASN A 59 -3.53 -16.02 -7.59
CA ASN A 59 -2.43 -15.40 -8.31
C ASN A 59 -1.52 -16.45 -8.96
N GLU A 60 -1.06 -16.16 -10.17
CA GLU A 60 -0.14 -17.02 -10.93
C GLU A 60 1.25 -17.09 -10.30
N THR A 61 1.67 -16.02 -9.62
CA THR A 61 2.99 -15.91 -8.99
C THR A 61 2.89 -15.37 -7.57
N GLY A 62 3.89 -15.68 -6.74
CA GLY A 62 3.95 -15.22 -5.35
C GLY A 62 2.89 -15.88 -4.45
N PHE A 63 2.25 -15.08 -3.60
CA PHE A 63 1.20 -15.56 -2.71
C PHE A 63 -0.12 -15.74 -3.49
N LYS A 64 -0.72 -16.93 -3.39
CA LYS A 64 -1.95 -17.29 -4.11
C LYS A 64 -3.11 -16.33 -3.86
N TYR A 65 -3.27 -15.84 -2.64
CA TYR A 65 -4.37 -14.98 -2.22
C TYR A 65 -3.81 -13.84 -1.37
N THR A 66 -4.16 -12.61 -1.72
CA THR A 66 -3.56 -11.40 -1.17
C THR A 66 -4.63 -10.39 -0.81
N SER A 67 -4.30 -9.48 0.10
CA SER A 67 -5.02 -8.22 0.27
C SER A 67 -4.19 -7.11 -0.39
N PRO A 68 -4.79 -6.20 -1.17
CA PRO A 68 -6.23 -5.97 -1.27
C PRO A 68 -6.96 -6.88 -2.27
N THR A 69 -8.23 -7.11 -1.95
CA THR A 69 -9.26 -7.65 -2.86
C THR A 69 -10.50 -6.76 -2.71
N VAL A 70 -11.26 -6.56 -3.79
CA VAL A 70 -12.56 -5.89 -3.75
C VAL A 70 -13.65 -6.74 -4.38
N LYS A 71 -14.85 -6.66 -3.80
CA LYS A 71 -16.09 -7.01 -4.49
C LYS A 71 -16.64 -5.75 -5.14
N MET A 72 -16.81 -5.79 -6.44
CA MET A 72 -17.34 -4.70 -7.25
C MET A 72 -18.88 -4.61 -7.12
N PRO A 73 -19.48 -3.47 -7.49
CA PRO A 73 -20.93 -3.28 -7.50
C PRO A 73 -21.72 -4.35 -8.28
N ASP A 74 -21.15 -4.88 -9.36
CA ASP A 74 -21.73 -5.94 -10.19
C ASP A 74 -21.60 -7.34 -9.58
N GLY A 75 -20.98 -7.45 -8.40
CA GLY A 75 -20.75 -8.70 -7.68
C GLY A 75 -19.46 -9.42 -8.06
N SER A 76 -18.71 -8.96 -9.06
CA SER A 76 -17.42 -9.53 -9.44
C SER A 76 -16.35 -9.26 -8.36
N TYR A 77 -15.34 -10.11 -8.29
CA TYR A 77 -14.20 -9.93 -7.39
C TYR A 77 -12.94 -9.59 -8.18
N VAL A 78 -12.19 -8.61 -7.69
CA VAL A 78 -10.90 -8.21 -8.26
C VAL A 78 -9.85 -8.22 -7.15
N MET A 79 -8.80 -9.01 -7.34
CA MET A 79 -7.62 -9.07 -6.47
C MET A 79 -6.44 -8.40 -7.16
N GLU A 80 -5.48 -7.91 -6.38
CA GLU A 80 -4.30 -7.12 -6.78
C GLU A 80 -4.57 -5.62 -6.98
N SER A 81 -3.87 -4.79 -6.20
CA SER A 81 -4.08 -3.33 -6.14
C SER A 81 -4.10 -2.63 -7.51
N ARG A 82 -3.23 -3.02 -8.46
CA ARG A 82 -3.22 -2.44 -9.81
C ARG A 82 -4.45 -2.81 -10.62
N ARG A 83 -4.81 -4.11 -10.66
CA ARG A 83 -6.02 -4.58 -11.36
C ARG A 83 -7.29 -3.94 -10.77
N ILE A 84 -7.30 -3.75 -9.45
CA ILE A 84 -8.37 -3.05 -8.75
C ILE A 84 -8.46 -1.59 -9.19
N ALA A 85 -7.35 -0.87 -9.27
CA ALA A 85 -7.33 0.51 -9.77
C ALA A 85 -7.86 0.59 -11.22
N ASP A 86 -7.43 -0.31 -12.11
CA ASP A 86 -7.90 -0.35 -13.51
C ASP A 86 -9.40 -0.70 -13.60
N ALA A 87 -9.92 -1.54 -12.71
CA ALA A 87 -11.34 -1.87 -12.66
C ALA A 87 -12.18 -0.70 -12.11
N LEU A 88 -11.72 -0.07 -11.04
CA LEU A 88 -12.38 1.10 -10.45
C LEU A 88 -12.34 2.30 -11.40
N GLU A 89 -11.28 2.50 -12.18
CA GLU A 89 -11.19 3.62 -13.14
C GLU A 89 -12.25 3.48 -14.24
N ARG A 90 -12.52 2.24 -14.68
CA ARG A 90 -13.56 1.95 -15.67
C ARG A 90 -14.96 2.16 -15.13
N VAL A 91 -15.22 1.81 -13.88
CA VAL A 91 -16.55 1.91 -13.26
C VAL A 91 -16.83 3.31 -12.72
N PHE A 92 -15.81 3.99 -12.21
CA PHE A 92 -15.87 5.31 -11.60
C PHE A 92 -14.85 6.24 -12.27
N PRO A 93 -15.09 6.70 -13.51
CA PRO A 93 -14.09 7.44 -14.29
C PRO A 93 -13.85 8.88 -13.81
N THR A 94 -14.64 9.41 -12.87
CA THR A 94 -14.56 10.80 -12.43
C THR A 94 -14.53 10.90 -10.90
N PRO A 95 -13.58 11.64 -10.31
CA PRO A 95 -12.38 12.21 -10.96
C PRO A 95 -11.46 11.11 -11.50
N SER A 96 -10.67 11.38 -12.54
CA SER A 96 -9.70 10.39 -13.03
C SER A 96 -8.53 10.25 -12.07
N MET A 97 -7.94 9.06 -12.01
CA MET A 97 -6.67 8.80 -11.32
C MET A 97 -5.47 8.80 -12.26
N HIS A 98 -5.65 9.12 -13.54
CA HIS A 98 -4.57 9.18 -14.53
C HIS A 98 -3.67 7.94 -14.47
N ILE A 99 -4.31 6.75 -14.46
CA ILE A 99 -3.63 5.44 -14.26
C ILE A 99 -2.57 5.13 -15.32
N ASP A 100 -2.65 5.81 -16.46
CA ASP A 100 -1.73 5.71 -17.60
C ASP A 100 -0.67 6.83 -17.62
N SER A 101 -0.50 7.56 -16.50
CA SER A 101 0.55 8.58 -16.36
C SER A 101 1.92 8.02 -16.71
N LYS A 102 2.75 8.85 -17.39
CA LYS A 102 4.14 8.50 -17.72
C LYS A 102 4.99 8.18 -16.49
N TYR A 103 4.59 8.67 -15.31
CA TYR A 103 5.29 8.45 -14.05
C TYR A 103 5.03 7.08 -13.43
N GLN A 104 3.96 6.38 -13.85
CA GLN A 104 3.51 5.17 -13.18
C GLN A 104 4.58 4.06 -13.15
N ALA A 105 5.13 3.70 -14.31
CA ALA A 105 6.11 2.62 -14.40
C ALA A 105 7.46 2.95 -13.68
N PRO A 106 8.04 4.16 -13.86
CA PRO A 106 9.22 4.57 -13.10
C PRO A 106 9.00 4.58 -11.57
N VAL A 107 7.85 5.07 -11.11
CA VAL A 107 7.53 5.11 -9.67
C VAL A 107 7.34 3.70 -9.11
N ASP A 108 6.65 2.81 -9.83
CA ASP A 108 6.51 1.41 -9.41
C ASP A 108 7.87 0.72 -9.28
N ALA A 109 8.80 0.99 -10.22
CA ALA A 109 10.16 0.46 -10.16
C ALA A 109 10.96 1.00 -8.96
N ALA A 110 10.94 2.33 -8.73
CA ALA A 110 11.62 2.94 -7.60
C ALA A 110 11.07 2.45 -6.25
N ILE A 111 9.74 2.33 -6.13
CA ILE A 111 9.08 1.80 -4.92
C ILE A 111 9.40 0.31 -4.72
N LEU A 112 9.41 -0.50 -5.78
CA LEU A 112 9.79 -1.91 -5.69
C LEU A 112 11.23 -2.06 -5.18
N ASN A 113 12.15 -1.24 -5.69
CA ASN A 113 13.54 -1.22 -5.23
C ASN A 113 13.66 -0.75 -3.77
N CYS A 114 12.97 0.34 -3.38
CA CYS A 114 12.89 0.79 -1.99
C CYS A 114 12.41 -0.34 -1.07
N LEU A 115 11.29 -0.98 -1.42
CA LEU A 115 10.72 -2.06 -0.63
C LEU A 115 11.67 -3.24 -0.53
N GLY A 116 12.33 -3.62 -1.62
CA GLY A 116 13.33 -4.68 -1.65
C GLY A 116 14.46 -4.44 -0.67
N LYS A 117 15.01 -3.23 -0.64
CA LYS A 117 16.07 -2.82 0.30
C LYS A 117 15.57 -2.74 1.74
N MET A 118 14.38 -2.20 1.94
CA MET A 118 13.83 -1.91 3.28
C MET A 118 13.11 -3.09 3.94
N ARG A 119 13.11 -4.30 3.35
CA ARG A 119 12.55 -5.50 3.99
C ARG A 119 13.03 -5.70 5.44
N PRO A 120 14.33 -5.51 5.77
CA PRO A 120 14.82 -5.60 7.16
C PRO A 120 14.21 -4.58 8.12
N VAL A 121 13.62 -3.50 7.62
CA VAL A 121 12.93 -2.49 8.44
C VAL A 121 11.52 -2.96 8.75
N PHE A 122 10.70 -3.18 7.72
CA PHE A 122 9.26 -3.38 7.94
C PHE A 122 8.90 -4.81 8.32
N ILE A 123 9.55 -5.85 7.77
CA ILE A 123 9.15 -7.24 8.04
C ILE A 123 9.22 -7.58 9.55
N PRO A 124 10.31 -7.26 10.27
CA PRO A 124 10.38 -7.56 11.70
C PRO A 124 9.45 -6.70 12.56
N LEU A 125 9.10 -5.49 12.11
CA LEU A 125 8.25 -4.56 12.85
C LEU A 125 6.77 -4.84 12.65
N VAL A 126 6.32 -5.27 11.47
CA VAL A 126 4.90 -5.57 11.17
C VAL A 126 4.21 -6.45 12.23
N PRO A 127 4.73 -7.65 12.60
CA PRO A 127 4.07 -8.48 13.60
C PRO A 127 4.07 -7.86 15.01
N LYS A 128 5.03 -6.99 15.33
CA LYS A 128 5.14 -6.31 16.62
C LYS A 128 4.19 -5.12 16.71
N VAL A 129 4.08 -4.36 15.62
CA VAL A 129 3.39 -3.07 15.57
C VAL A 129 1.94 -3.21 15.18
N PHE A 130 1.57 -4.08 14.24
CA PHE A 130 0.21 -4.09 13.67
C PHE A 130 -0.59 -5.35 13.96
N LEU A 131 0.02 -6.52 13.88
CA LEU A 131 -0.76 -7.75 13.71
C LEU A 131 -1.46 -8.21 15.00
N ASN A 132 -2.66 -8.77 14.82
CA ASN A 132 -3.34 -9.56 15.84
C ASN A 132 -2.66 -10.92 16.02
N PRO A 133 -2.83 -11.60 17.18
CA PRO A 133 -2.12 -12.85 17.49
C PRO A 133 -2.18 -13.92 16.39
N ARG A 134 -3.36 -14.14 15.78
CA ARG A 134 -3.53 -15.12 14.69
C ARG A 134 -2.69 -14.78 13.44
N SER A 135 -2.62 -13.49 13.11
CA SER A 135 -1.81 -13.01 11.98
C SER A 135 -0.31 -12.99 12.30
N VAL A 136 0.09 -12.81 13.56
CA VAL A 136 1.50 -12.87 13.99
C VAL A 136 2.10 -14.24 13.66
N GLU A 137 1.48 -15.33 14.13
CA GLU A 137 2.00 -16.69 13.92
C GLU A 137 2.16 -17.02 12.43
N HIS A 138 1.11 -16.75 11.64
CA HIS A 138 1.14 -16.96 10.19
C HIS A 138 2.23 -16.11 9.52
N PHE A 139 2.34 -14.83 9.88
CA PHE A 139 3.30 -13.91 9.28
C PHE A 139 4.73 -14.30 9.62
N VAL A 140 5.05 -14.52 10.89
CA VAL A 140 6.41 -14.89 11.33
C VAL A 140 6.83 -16.19 10.65
N THR A 141 6.01 -17.24 10.72
CA THR A 141 6.32 -18.55 10.12
C THR A 141 6.58 -18.43 8.61
N SER A 142 5.70 -17.75 7.88
CA SER A 142 5.83 -17.60 6.42
C SER A 142 7.04 -16.75 6.03
N ARG A 143 7.34 -15.68 6.77
CA ARG A 143 8.45 -14.76 6.42
C ARG A 143 9.80 -15.33 6.83
N GLU A 144 9.93 -15.94 8.00
CA GLU A 144 11.18 -16.59 8.40
C GLU A 144 11.54 -17.74 7.46
N LYS A 145 10.55 -18.54 7.03
CA LYS A 145 10.77 -19.56 6.00
C LYS A 145 11.28 -18.96 4.68
N ALA A 146 10.69 -17.84 4.24
CA ALA A 146 11.07 -17.20 2.98
C ALA A 146 12.43 -16.47 3.06
N ILE A 147 12.84 -16.02 4.25
CA ILE A 147 14.09 -15.27 4.47
C ILE A 147 15.24 -16.21 4.84
N GLY A 148 14.95 -17.36 5.47
CA GLY A 148 15.94 -18.36 5.89
C GLY A 148 16.61 -18.06 7.25
N LYS A 149 16.09 -17.12 8.03
CA LYS A 149 16.57 -16.74 9.37
C LYS A 149 15.44 -16.10 10.18
N SER A 150 15.67 -15.88 11.48
CA SER A 150 14.69 -15.23 12.34
C SER A 150 14.47 -13.76 11.96
N LEU A 151 13.27 -13.23 12.25
CA LEU A 151 12.97 -11.83 11.97
C LEU A 151 13.84 -10.88 12.81
N ASP A 152 14.21 -11.27 14.02
CA ASP A 152 15.11 -10.48 14.87
C ASP A 152 16.53 -10.41 14.30
N GLU A 153 17.06 -11.51 13.76
CA GLU A 153 18.36 -11.48 13.07
C GLU A 153 18.28 -10.64 11.79
N PHE A 154 17.20 -10.82 11.02
CA PHE A 154 16.98 -10.07 9.78
C PHE A 154 16.89 -8.56 10.03
N GLY A 155 16.26 -8.13 11.12
CA GLY A 155 16.07 -6.72 11.44
C GLY A 155 17.35 -5.96 11.84
N ARG A 156 18.45 -6.65 12.15
CA ARG A 156 19.71 -6.01 12.57
C ARG A 156 20.33 -5.11 11.51
N THR A 157 19.99 -5.32 10.24
CA THR A 157 20.49 -4.48 9.13
C THR A 157 19.57 -3.31 8.77
N GLY A 158 18.49 -3.08 9.54
CA GLY A 158 17.46 -2.08 9.21
C GLY A 158 17.99 -0.67 8.95
N ASP A 159 18.91 -0.17 9.77
CA ASP A 159 19.46 1.19 9.60
C ASP A 159 20.32 1.32 8.33
N GLN A 160 21.10 0.30 7.98
CA GLN A 160 21.86 0.27 6.73
C GLN A 160 20.91 0.16 5.54
N SER A 161 19.89 -0.70 5.62
CA SER A 161 18.86 -0.87 4.59
C SER A 161 18.12 0.42 4.23
N ILE A 162 17.94 1.34 5.19
CA ILE A 162 17.35 2.67 4.92
C ILE A 162 18.30 3.51 4.07
N LYS A 163 19.60 3.53 4.40
CA LYS A 163 20.61 4.26 3.62
C LYS A 163 20.72 3.69 2.21
N ASP A 164 20.66 2.36 2.08
CA ASP A 164 20.71 1.68 0.79
C ASP A 164 19.49 1.97 -0.10
N ALA A 165 18.39 2.45 0.47
CA ALA A 165 17.20 2.87 -0.27
C ALA A 165 17.28 4.34 -0.76
N GLN A 166 18.23 5.14 -0.26
CA GLN A 166 18.34 6.57 -0.59
C GLN A 166 18.39 6.85 -2.11
N PRO A 167 19.13 6.10 -2.94
CA PRO A 167 19.13 6.37 -4.39
C PRO A 167 17.72 6.34 -5.00
N HIS A 168 16.86 5.43 -4.55
CA HIS A 168 15.50 5.29 -5.04
C HIS A 168 14.54 6.34 -4.44
N ILE A 169 14.79 6.79 -3.21
CA ILE A 169 14.10 7.96 -2.64
C ILE A 169 14.43 9.21 -3.44
N ARG A 170 15.69 9.37 -3.86
CA ARG A 170 16.12 10.46 -4.73
C ARG A 170 15.50 10.37 -6.12
N GLU A 171 15.44 9.19 -6.74
CA GLU A 171 14.72 8.98 -8.02
C GLU A 171 13.27 9.48 -7.95
N LEU A 172 12.54 9.13 -6.88
CA LEU A 172 11.17 9.62 -6.65
C LEU A 172 11.12 11.14 -6.50
N ALA A 173 12.07 11.72 -5.77
CA ALA A 173 12.14 13.16 -5.57
C ALA A 173 12.50 13.92 -6.86
N ASP A 174 13.38 13.38 -7.69
CA ASP A 174 13.77 13.97 -8.96
C ASP A 174 12.57 13.99 -9.92
N MET A 175 11.78 12.91 -9.98
CA MET A 175 10.52 12.88 -10.75
C MET A 175 9.49 13.89 -10.24
N LEU A 176 9.33 14.03 -8.92
CA LEU A 176 8.47 15.07 -8.32
C LEU A 176 9.01 16.50 -8.52
N ALA A 177 10.24 16.67 -9.00
CA ALA A 177 10.81 17.97 -9.31
C ALA A 177 10.61 18.39 -10.77
N GLU A 178 10.09 17.50 -11.63
CA GLU A 178 9.84 17.78 -13.04
C GLU A 178 8.65 18.73 -13.28
N THR A 179 7.75 18.84 -12.30
CA THR A 179 6.53 19.63 -12.40
C THR A 179 6.39 20.60 -11.22
N ASP A 180 5.62 21.67 -11.43
CA ASP A 180 5.20 22.55 -10.35
C ASP A 180 3.99 21.95 -9.65
N GLY A 181 4.11 21.76 -8.33
CA GLY A 181 3.05 21.22 -7.49
C GLY A 181 3.53 20.08 -6.59
N PRO A 182 2.65 19.54 -5.74
CA PRO A 182 3.02 18.49 -4.79
C PRO A 182 2.97 17.07 -5.38
N PHE A 183 2.41 16.86 -6.57
CA PHE A 183 2.20 15.55 -7.18
C PHE A 183 3.00 15.40 -8.48
N PHE A 184 3.10 14.18 -8.99
CA PHE A 184 3.87 13.90 -10.21
C PHE A 184 3.32 14.67 -11.44
N GLU A 185 2.00 14.79 -11.59
CA GLU A 185 1.35 15.62 -12.62
C GLU A 185 1.07 17.07 -12.12
N GLY A 186 1.92 17.58 -11.23
CA GLY A 186 1.85 18.92 -10.66
C GLY A 186 0.76 19.07 -9.58
N GLU A 187 -0.26 19.86 -9.87
CA GLU A 187 -1.41 20.05 -8.95
C GLU A 187 -2.44 18.92 -9.00
N THR A 188 -2.43 18.14 -10.09
CA THR A 188 -3.35 17.02 -10.28
C THR A 188 -2.70 15.72 -9.80
N PRO A 189 -3.33 14.94 -8.91
CA PRO A 189 -2.79 13.65 -8.51
C PRO A 189 -3.00 12.59 -9.59
N CYS A 190 -2.08 11.62 -9.63
CA CYS A 190 -2.20 10.40 -10.40
C CYS A 190 -2.03 9.16 -9.49
N TYR A 191 -2.25 7.97 -10.05
CA TYR A 191 -2.13 6.72 -9.28
C TYR A 191 -0.72 6.49 -8.73
N ALA A 192 0.30 7.01 -9.40
CA ALA A 192 1.69 6.92 -8.95
C ALA A 192 1.90 7.63 -7.61
N ASP A 193 1.23 8.77 -7.38
CA ASP A 193 1.26 9.47 -6.09
C ASP A 193 0.74 8.56 -4.98
N PHE A 194 -0.32 7.80 -5.25
CA PHE A 194 -0.98 6.98 -4.23
C PHE A 194 -0.14 5.76 -3.85
N VAL A 195 0.68 5.27 -4.78
CA VAL A 195 1.71 4.25 -4.49
C VAL A 195 2.73 4.81 -3.49
N VAL A 196 3.26 6.01 -3.71
CA VAL A 196 4.24 6.65 -2.81
C VAL A 196 3.62 7.00 -1.46
N ILE A 197 2.44 7.61 -1.45
CA ILE A 197 1.72 7.99 -0.22
C ILE A 197 1.42 6.74 0.62
N SER A 198 0.99 5.63 0.00
CA SER A 198 0.74 4.36 0.70
C SER A 198 2.01 3.80 1.35
N PHE A 199 3.14 3.89 0.65
CA PHE A 199 4.43 3.49 1.18
C PHE A 199 4.82 4.32 2.41
N LEU A 200 4.74 5.65 2.30
CA LEU A 200 5.02 6.57 3.40
C LEU A 200 4.06 6.38 4.57
N ARG A 201 2.77 6.11 4.31
CA ARG A 201 1.75 5.85 5.34
C ARG A 201 2.08 4.60 6.15
N MET A 202 2.45 3.50 5.49
CA MET A 202 2.89 2.28 6.19
C MET A 202 4.12 2.57 7.07
N LEU A 203 5.12 3.27 6.54
CA LEU A 203 6.33 3.63 7.31
C LEU A 203 6.02 4.58 8.47
N LYS A 204 5.05 5.48 8.33
CA LYS A 204 4.58 6.36 9.42
C LYS A 204 3.98 5.52 10.55
N GLY A 205 3.13 4.55 10.21
CA GLY A 205 2.58 3.60 11.20
C GLY A 205 3.64 2.74 11.88
N LEU A 206 4.74 2.43 11.20
CA LEU A 206 5.89 1.69 11.75
C LEU A 206 6.85 2.55 12.57
N GLY A 207 6.65 3.88 12.63
CA GLY A 207 7.58 4.81 13.27
C GLY A 207 8.92 4.97 12.52
N ALA A 208 8.96 4.64 11.22
CA ALA A 208 10.17 4.66 10.40
C ALA A 208 10.23 5.82 9.40
N VAL A 209 9.13 6.57 9.22
CA VAL A 209 9.02 7.57 8.15
C VAL A 209 9.98 8.75 8.30
N GLU A 210 10.28 9.19 9.53
CA GLU A 210 11.21 10.31 9.76
C GLU A 210 12.62 10.01 9.24
N LYS A 211 13.03 8.73 9.28
CA LYS A 211 14.31 8.32 8.70
C LYS A 211 14.31 8.51 7.18
N ILE A 212 13.19 8.28 6.50
CA ILE A 212 13.04 8.55 5.05
C ILE A 212 13.07 10.04 4.76
N TYR A 213 12.35 10.84 5.54
CA TYR A 213 12.33 12.29 5.36
C TYR A 213 13.70 12.94 5.58
N SER A 214 14.57 12.31 6.37
CA SER A 214 15.95 12.78 6.59
C SER A 214 16.93 12.43 5.47
N LEU A 215 16.56 11.57 4.51
CA LEU A 215 17.41 11.23 3.37
C LEU A 215 17.40 12.34 2.31
N ASP A 216 18.42 12.34 1.45
CA ASP A 216 18.40 13.14 0.21
C ASP A 216 17.15 12.81 -0.62
N GLY A 217 16.40 13.84 -1.03
CA GLY A 217 15.08 13.73 -1.66
C GLY A 217 13.89 13.56 -0.70
N GLY A 218 14.11 13.17 0.56
CA GLY A 218 13.07 12.83 1.52
C GLY A 218 12.08 13.97 1.84
N GLU A 219 12.56 15.21 1.89
CA GLU A 219 11.73 16.39 2.15
C GLU A 219 10.65 16.61 1.06
N ARG A 220 10.92 16.23 -0.19
CA ARG A 220 9.94 16.36 -1.27
C ARG A 220 8.82 15.32 -1.14
N LEU A 221 9.18 14.09 -0.79
CA LEU A 221 8.23 13.03 -0.47
C LEU A 221 7.37 13.40 0.76
N LYS A 222 7.97 14.05 1.76
CA LYS A 222 7.23 14.59 2.92
C LYS A 222 6.16 15.60 2.49
N LYS A 223 6.51 16.55 1.61
CA LYS A 223 5.56 17.54 1.08
C LYS A 223 4.41 16.90 0.30
N GLN A 224 4.70 15.90 -0.54
CA GLN A 224 3.68 15.12 -1.25
C GLN A 224 2.73 14.43 -0.25
N TYR A 225 3.26 13.79 0.78
CA TYR A 225 2.45 13.16 1.83
C TYR A 225 1.57 14.18 2.57
N GLN A 226 2.13 15.33 2.95
CA GLN A 226 1.39 16.40 3.63
C GLN A 226 0.28 17.00 2.75
N ALA A 227 0.49 17.09 1.43
CA ALA A 227 -0.54 17.51 0.50
C ALA A 227 -1.72 16.53 0.45
N ALA A 228 -1.46 15.22 0.52
CA ALA A 228 -2.50 14.21 0.63
C ALA A 228 -3.24 14.26 1.98
N GLU A 229 -2.52 14.49 3.08
CA GLU A 229 -3.09 14.67 4.43
C GLU A 229 -3.99 15.91 4.49
N ALA A 230 -3.55 17.04 3.93
CA ALA A 230 -4.33 18.28 3.88
C ALA A 230 -5.63 18.16 3.05
N LYS A 231 -5.69 17.22 2.11
CA LYS A 231 -6.88 16.92 1.32
C LYS A 231 -7.80 15.86 1.97
N GLY A 232 -7.46 15.36 3.15
CA GLY A 232 -8.26 14.40 3.92
C GLY A 232 -8.28 12.97 3.34
N TRP A 233 -7.41 12.64 2.39
CA TRP A 233 -7.41 11.31 1.74
C TRP A 233 -7.03 10.18 2.71
N LEU A 234 -6.33 10.53 3.78
CA LEU A 234 -5.84 9.62 4.81
C LEU A 234 -6.77 9.53 6.02
N ASP A 235 -7.81 10.36 6.11
CA ASP A 235 -8.69 10.46 7.29
C ASP A 235 -9.51 9.20 7.50
N ARG A 236 -9.98 8.60 6.39
CA ARG A 236 -10.70 7.33 6.44
C ARG A 236 -9.72 6.17 6.41
N ASP A 237 -9.23 5.82 7.60
CA ASP A 237 -8.30 4.70 7.83
C ASP A 237 -8.91 3.51 8.59
N SER A 238 -10.19 3.61 8.94
CA SER A 238 -11.01 2.58 9.59
C SER A 238 -12.41 2.54 8.92
N TYR A 239 -13.38 1.82 9.52
CA TYR A 239 -14.72 1.43 9.00
C TYR A 239 -14.76 0.17 8.13
#